data_AF-A0A6J1QHT7-F1
#
_entry.id   AF-A0A6J1QHT7-F1
#
_cell.length_a   1.000
_cell.length_b   1.000
_cell.length_c   1.000
_cell.angle_alpha   90.00
_cell.angle_beta   90.00
_cell.angle_gamma   90.00
#
_symmetry.space_group_name_H-M   'P 1'
#
loop_
_entity.id
_entity.type
_entity.pdbx_description
1 polymer ?
#
loop_
_entity_poly.entity_id
_entity_poly.type
_entity_poly.pdbx_seq_one_letter_code
_entity_poly.pdbx_strand_id
1 'polypeptide(L)'
;MERFMAVSSSTIQCSTEEIVAKRTRDVIIDENGVKNLAKEVVDFMLSNQDSTILGTTFIRQLPGLYPSFFDIRSGDWLFLLHTLNFSLYIPKSTRQWTVNNYTGFWALCSAIKRAIDNNELVWHPNYYMNISQSEMEYIFRGDDPEITLPHLKERRIVLNYVGKTLKKKYKGLFLNCIRASGYNAKKLMTMLFNFDSYQDEVTYYGEKIRLYTKAKILISDLRAYFPISQELQPVTSTLLVDYCAPQVLLHFKAIRYTQYLNLLIRDGTLHVGDIEELELRCCYIYAVQVVCEEVRKMCAEYVGRSTVLDTLISHISTVVDNFIFHYQLTHSDGLSTVPFHYVKTANY
;
A
#
# COMPACT_ATOMS: atom_id res chain seq x y z
N MET A 1 35.83 31.68 -25.43
CA MET A 1 34.84 31.28 -26.45
C MET A 1 34.18 30.01 -25.97
N GLU A 2 33.11 30.18 -25.20
CA GLU A 2 32.36 29.13 -24.52
C GLU A 2 31.61 28.26 -25.54
N ARG A 3 31.71 26.93 -25.41
CA ARG A 3 30.78 26.01 -26.05
C ARG A 3 29.70 25.67 -25.03
N PHE A 4 28.56 26.33 -25.18
CA PHE A 4 27.29 25.89 -24.60
C PHE A 4 26.97 24.48 -25.14
N MET A 5 27.02 23.47 -24.27
CA MET A 5 26.36 22.20 -24.52
C MET A 5 24.89 22.37 -24.15
N ALA A 6 24.02 22.20 -25.15
CA ALA A 6 22.59 22.14 -24.97
C ALA A 6 22.23 20.95 -24.06
N VAL A 7 21.61 21.26 -22.93
CA VAL A 7 20.92 20.28 -22.09
C VAL A 7 19.71 19.80 -22.87
N SER A 8 19.76 18.57 -23.37
CA SER A 8 18.59 17.91 -23.95
C SER A 8 17.53 17.77 -22.86
N SER A 9 16.38 18.42 -23.04
CA SER A 9 15.21 18.24 -22.19
C SER A 9 14.75 16.78 -22.30
N SER A 10 15.09 15.96 -21.30
CA SER A 10 14.49 14.64 -21.14
C SER A 10 13.01 14.83 -20.89
N THR A 11 12.16 14.52 -21.87
CA THR A 11 10.72 14.44 -21.69
C THR A 11 10.47 13.36 -20.64
N ILE A 12 10.14 13.75 -19.41
CA ILE A 12 9.78 12.81 -18.34
C ILE A 12 8.55 12.06 -18.86
N GLN A 13 8.69 10.74 -19.04
CA GLN A 13 7.59 9.91 -19.50
C GLN A 13 6.52 9.90 -18.41
N CYS A 14 5.37 10.51 -18.73
CA CYS A 14 4.15 10.53 -17.90
C CYS A 14 3.79 9.11 -17.46
N SER A 15 3.51 8.90 -16.17
CA SER A 15 3.12 7.58 -15.67
C SER A 15 1.73 7.19 -16.19
N THR A 16 1.41 5.89 -16.26
CA THR A 16 0.07 5.45 -16.68
C THR A 16 -1.01 6.03 -15.77
N GLU A 17 -0.73 6.10 -14.48
CA GLU A 17 -1.58 6.68 -13.44
C GLU A 17 -1.85 8.16 -13.71
N GLU A 18 -0.82 8.93 -14.05
CA GLU A 18 -0.93 10.34 -14.42
C GLU A 18 -1.75 10.55 -15.71
N ILE A 19 -1.56 9.69 -16.72
CA ILE A 19 -2.33 9.76 -17.98
C ILE A 19 -3.82 9.57 -17.70
N VAL A 20 -4.18 8.57 -16.89
CA VAL A 20 -5.58 8.30 -16.51
C VAL A 20 -6.13 9.44 -15.65
N ALA A 21 -5.37 9.88 -14.65
CA ALA A 21 -5.78 10.96 -13.75
C ALA A 21 -5.98 12.32 -14.47
N LYS A 22 -5.25 12.58 -15.56
CA LYS A 22 -5.46 13.77 -16.39
C LYS A 22 -6.65 13.65 -17.36
N ARG A 23 -7.18 12.45 -17.58
CA ARG A 23 -8.31 12.19 -18.49
C ARG A 23 -9.66 12.13 -17.79
N THR A 24 -9.69 11.71 -16.52
CA THR A 24 -10.93 11.61 -15.76
C THR A 24 -11.63 12.96 -15.65
N ARG A 25 -12.95 12.92 -15.54
CA ARG A 25 -13.81 14.09 -15.29
C ARG A 25 -14.45 14.06 -13.90
N ASP A 26 -14.32 12.95 -13.21
CA ASP A 26 -15.07 12.67 -11.98
C ASP A 26 -14.24 12.82 -10.71
N VAL A 27 -12.91 12.80 -10.84
CA VAL A 27 -11.96 13.09 -9.76
C VAL A 27 -11.12 14.30 -10.13
N ILE A 28 -11.09 15.29 -9.24
CA ILE A 28 -10.39 16.56 -9.43
C ILE A 28 -9.28 16.63 -8.39
N ILE A 29 -8.03 16.79 -8.84
CA ILE A 29 -6.90 17.09 -7.95
C ILE A 29 -6.83 18.60 -7.77
N ASP A 30 -6.92 19.06 -6.53
CA ASP A 30 -6.98 20.49 -6.20
C ASP A 30 -5.64 20.99 -5.67
N GLU A 31 -5.03 21.95 -6.36
CA GLU A 31 -3.71 22.48 -6.02
C GLU A 31 -3.66 23.09 -4.59
N ASN A 32 -4.73 23.73 -4.13
CA ASN A 32 -4.75 24.31 -2.79
C ASN A 32 -4.84 23.22 -1.73
N GLY A 33 -5.66 22.19 -1.98
CA GLY A 33 -5.73 21.03 -1.09
C GLY A 33 -4.42 20.25 -1.01
N VAL A 34 -3.74 20.09 -2.14
CA VAL A 34 -2.39 19.50 -2.21
C VAL A 34 -1.41 20.30 -1.35
N LYS A 35 -1.38 21.64 -1.48
CA LYS A 35 -0.52 22.51 -0.66
C LYS A 35 -0.81 22.40 0.83
N ASN A 36 -2.09 22.32 1.21
CA ASN A 36 -2.47 22.15 2.61
C ASN A 36 -1.96 20.82 3.18
N LEU A 37 -2.17 19.71 2.47
CA LEU A 37 -1.66 18.42 2.89
C LEU A 37 -0.13 18.38 2.92
N ALA A 38 0.53 18.94 1.90
CA ALA A 38 1.98 19.04 1.85
C ALA A 38 2.56 19.80 3.05
N LYS A 39 1.90 20.90 3.46
CA LYS A 39 2.29 21.65 4.65
C LYS A 39 2.24 20.79 5.91
N GLU A 40 1.17 20.04 6.13
CA GLU A 40 1.05 19.14 7.29
C GLU A 40 2.14 18.06 7.30
N VAL A 41 2.48 17.51 6.12
CA VAL A 41 3.60 16.56 5.99
C VAL A 41 4.93 17.23 6.36
N VAL A 42 5.18 18.45 5.90
CA VAL A 42 6.40 19.20 6.24
C VAL A 42 6.47 19.50 7.74
N ASP A 43 5.39 20.02 8.31
CA ASP A 43 5.31 20.32 9.75
C ASP A 43 5.55 19.06 10.58
N PHE A 44 5.01 17.91 10.14
CA PHE A 44 5.29 16.61 10.71
C PHE A 44 6.76 16.19 10.58
N MET A 45 7.38 16.34 9.41
CA MET A 45 8.79 16.03 9.20
C MET A 45 9.69 16.87 10.11
N LEU A 46 9.43 18.17 10.20
CA LEU A 46 10.20 19.11 11.02
C LEU A 46 10.03 18.83 12.51
N SER A 47 8.81 18.55 12.97
CA SER A 47 8.52 18.21 14.37
C SER A 47 9.25 16.96 14.84
N ASN A 48 9.64 16.09 13.90
CA ASN A 48 10.32 14.83 14.20
C ASN A 48 11.80 14.83 13.84
N GLN A 49 12.36 15.92 13.29
CA GLN A 49 13.71 15.94 12.69
C GLN A 49 14.86 15.55 13.64
N ASP A 50 14.65 15.65 14.95
CA ASP A 50 15.65 15.30 15.99
C ASP A 50 15.39 13.90 16.62
N SER A 51 14.33 13.21 16.19
CA SER A 51 13.97 11.90 16.69
C SER A 51 14.83 10.82 16.05
N THR A 52 15.62 10.11 16.86
CA THR A 52 16.37 8.90 16.45
C THR A 52 15.45 7.74 16.02
N ILE A 53 14.16 7.87 16.32
CA ILE A 53 13.09 6.90 16.07
C ILE A 53 12.47 7.12 14.67
N LEU A 54 12.94 8.12 13.90
CA LEU A 54 12.47 8.36 12.54
C LEU A 54 12.67 7.16 11.61
N GLY A 55 13.70 6.35 11.87
CA GLY A 55 13.97 5.14 11.11
C GLY A 55 13.04 3.95 11.40
N THR A 56 12.16 4.02 12.42
CA THR A 56 11.34 2.87 12.84
C THR A 56 9.87 3.20 13.14
N THR A 57 9.52 4.44 13.50
CA THR A 57 8.14 4.80 13.89
C THR A 57 7.29 5.35 12.75
N PHE A 58 7.92 5.78 11.65
CA PHE A 58 7.21 6.29 10.47
C PHE A 58 7.22 5.30 9.33
N ILE A 59 7.39 4.02 9.66
CA ILE A 59 7.20 2.94 8.71
C ILE A 59 5.90 2.26 9.16
N ARG A 60 4.99 2.00 8.22
CA ARG A 60 3.86 1.07 8.39
C ARG A 60 4.27 -0.23 9.13
N GLN A 61 5.56 -0.58 9.06
CA GLN A 61 6.22 -1.63 9.82
C GLN A 61 6.37 -1.29 11.31
N LEU A 62 5.30 -1.48 12.09
CA LEU A 62 5.33 -1.25 13.53
C LEU A 62 6.37 -2.17 14.22
N PRO A 63 7.32 -1.62 15.00
CA PRO A 63 8.29 -2.41 15.75
C PRO A 63 7.61 -3.47 16.63
N GLY A 64 8.10 -4.71 16.57
CA GLY A 64 7.55 -5.84 17.33
C GLY A 64 6.45 -6.63 16.61
N LEU A 65 5.81 -6.09 15.57
CA LEU A 65 4.87 -6.83 14.72
C LEU A 65 5.53 -7.44 13.48
N TYR A 66 6.66 -6.87 13.04
CA TYR A 66 7.42 -7.33 11.88
C TYR A 66 8.57 -8.26 12.25
N PRO A 67 9.03 -9.12 11.31
CA PRO A 67 10.24 -9.90 11.49
C PRO A 67 11.47 -9.00 11.69
N SER A 68 12.44 -9.50 12.44
CA SER A 68 13.78 -8.91 12.50
C SER A 68 14.41 -8.86 11.10
N PHE A 69 15.23 -7.84 10.83
CA PHE A 69 15.96 -7.69 9.56
C PHE A 69 16.85 -8.90 9.23
N PHE A 70 17.28 -9.66 10.24
CA PHE A 70 18.09 -10.86 10.08
C PHE A 70 17.29 -12.16 10.04
N ASP A 71 15.96 -12.08 10.11
CA ASP A 71 15.11 -13.27 10.03
C ASP A 71 15.05 -13.79 8.59
N ILE A 72 15.56 -14.99 8.38
CA ILE A 72 15.55 -15.67 7.06
C ILE A 72 14.12 -15.90 6.53
N ARG A 73 13.11 -15.88 7.41
CA ARG A 73 11.70 -16.06 7.07
C ARG A 73 11.03 -14.76 6.58
N SER A 74 11.71 -13.61 6.68
CA SER A 74 11.15 -12.29 6.34
C SER A 74 10.50 -12.23 4.96
N GLY A 75 11.11 -12.84 3.94
CA GLY A 75 10.54 -12.89 2.59
C GLY A 75 9.21 -13.63 2.51
N ASP A 76 9.13 -14.82 3.12
CA ASP A 76 7.92 -15.64 3.17
C ASP A 76 6.83 -14.99 4.03
N TRP A 77 7.22 -14.36 5.14
CA TRP A 77 6.33 -13.61 6.02
C TRP A 77 5.71 -12.40 5.31
N LEU A 78 6.53 -11.60 4.60
CA LEU A 78 6.05 -10.44 3.84
C LEU A 78 5.11 -10.88 2.72
N PHE A 79 5.42 -11.98 2.03
CA PHE A 79 4.53 -12.54 1.02
C PHE A 79 3.17 -12.95 1.59
N LEU A 80 3.15 -13.63 2.74
CA LEU A 80 1.93 -13.97 3.47
C LEU A 80 1.11 -12.71 3.80
N LEU A 81 1.75 -11.73 4.43
CA LEU A 81 1.10 -10.48 4.84
C LEU A 81 0.44 -9.79 3.66
N HIS A 82 1.18 -9.56 2.57
CA HIS A 82 0.67 -8.85 1.39
C HIS A 82 -0.37 -9.66 0.62
N THR A 83 -0.25 -10.99 0.61
CA THR A 83 -1.29 -11.85 0.02
C THR A 83 -2.63 -11.68 0.74
N LEU A 84 -2.61 -11.52 2.06
CA LEU A 84 -3.81 -11.36 2.91
C LEU A 84 -4.27 -9.92 3.12
N ASN A 85 -3.46 -8.95 2.70
CA ASN A 85 -3.74 -7.53 2.85
C ASN A 85 -4.68 -7.05 1.73
N PHE A 86 -5.99 -7.21 1.92
CA PHE A 86 -7.03 -6.67 1.03
C PHE A 86 -8.38 -6.58 1.76
N SER A 87 -9.14 -5.50 1.60
CA SER A 87 -10.50 -5.37 2.19
C SER A 87 -10.57 -5.77 3.68
N LEU A 88 -9.69 -5.20 4.52
CA LEU A 88 -9.54 -5.54 5.95
C LEU A 88 -10.62 -4.94 6.86
N TYR A 89 -11.43 -4.01 6.34
CA TYR A 89 -12.50 -3.35 7.06
C TYR A 89 -13.87 -3.95 6.71
N ILE A 90 -14.77 -3.96 7.68
CA ILE A 90 -16.18 -4.32 7.52
C ILE A 90 -16.96 -3.03 7.22
N PRO A 91 -17.42 -2.81 5.97
CA PRO A 91 -18.13 -1.60 5.61
C PRO A 91 -19.40 -1.43 6.43
N LYS A 92 -19.71 -0.19 6.83
CA LYS A 92 -20.95 0.18 7.54
C LYS A 92 -21.13 -0.47 8.92
N SER A 93 -20.14 -1.21 9.43
CA SER A 93 -20.18 -1.80 10.76
C SER A 93 -19.64 -0.85 11.82
N THR A 94 -20.32 -0.80 12.97
CA THR A 94 -19.85 -0.08 14.17
C THR A 94 -18.74 -0.84 14.91
N ARG A 95 -18.62 -2.15 14.68
CA ARG A 95 -17.54 -2.97 15.23
C ARG A 95 -16.65 -3.50 14.10
N GLN A 96 -15.34 -3.34 14.24
CA GLN A 96 -14.34 -3.83 13.28
C GLN A 96 -13.63 -5.06 13.84
N TRP A 97 -13.01 -5.86 12.97
CA TRP A 97 -12.15 -6.96 13.40
C TRP A 97 -10.88 -6.40 14.05
N THR A 98 -10.60 -6.81 15.29
CA THR A 98 -9.43 -6.37 16.05
C THR A 98 -8.58 -7.53 16.53
N VAL A 99 -7.27 -7.30 16.67
CA VAL A 99 -6.35 -8.23 17.32
C VAL A 99 -5.38 -7.44 18.19
N ASN A 100 -5.35 -7.73 19.48
CA ASN A 100 -4.61 -6.98 20.49
C ASN A 100 -4.93 -5.47 20.42
N ASN A 101 -6.21 -5.12 20.25
CA ASN A 101 -6.73 -3.76 20.07
C ASN A 101 -6.28 -3.03 18.79
N TYR A 102 -5.48 -3.66 17.93
CA TYR A 102 -5.22 -3.13 16.59
C TYR A 102 -6.39 -3.43 15.67
N THR A 103 -6.62 -2.57 14.69
CA THR A 103 -7.60 -2.74 13.58
C THR A 103 -6.87 -2.84 12.24
N GLY A 104 -7.58 -3.25 11.18
CA GLY A 104 -7.12 -3.15 9.80
C GLY A 104 -5.77 -3.84 9.56
N PHE A 105 -4.84 -3.09 8.95
CA PHE A 105 -3.51 -3.60 8.60
C PHE A 105 -2.71 -4.09 9.81
N TRP A 106 -2.71 -3.34 10.92
CA TRP A 106 -1.98 -3.73 12.13
C TRP A 106 -2.62 -4.92 12.86
N ALA A 107 -3.95 -5.07 12.79
CA ALA A 107 -4.60 -6.29 13.28
C ALA A 107 -4.12 -7.53 12.52
N LEU A 108 -3.97 -7.42 11.18
CA LEU A 108 -3.44 -8.51 10.36
C LEU A 108 -1.99 -8.86 10.75
N CYS A 109 -1.12 -7.86 10.90
CA CYS A 109 0.25 -8.07 11.38
C CYS A 109 0.27 -8.74 12.77
N SER A 110 -0.58 -8.26 13.70
CA SER A 110 -0.69 -8.78 15.06
C SER A 110 -1.18 -10.23 15.10
N ALA A 111 -2.15 -10.60 14.25
CA ALA A 111 -2.62 -11.98 14.12
C ALA A 111 -1.52 -12.92 13.61
N ILE A 112 -0.77 -12.51 12.57
CA ILE A 112 0.34 -13.30 12.03
C ILE A 112 1.44 -13.46 13.09
N LYS A 113 1.80 -12.38 13.79
CA LYS A 113 2.81 -12.42 14.86
C LYS A 113 2.39 -13.38 15.99
N ARG A 114 1.15 -13.26 16.48
CA ARG A 114 0.59 -14.14 17.51
C ARG A 114 0.62 -15.61 17.10
N ALA A 115 0.31 -15.92 15.84
CA ALA A 115 0.38 -17.29 15.34
C ALA A 115 1.81 -17.83 15.37
N ILE A 116 2.79 -17.03 14.95
CA ILE A 116 4.20 -17.40 14.97
C ILE A 116 4.71 -17.62 16.41
N ASP A 117 4.32 -16.75 17.34
CA ASP A 117 4.67 -16.88 18.76
C ASP A 117 4.08 -18.14 19.39
N ASN A 118 2.93 -18.60 18.87
CA ASN A 118 2.30 -19.86 19.23
C ASN A 118 2.87 -21.08 18.46
N ASN A 119 3.99 -20.92 17.76
CA ASN A 119 4.66 -21.94 16.95
C ASN A 119 3.87 -22.45 15.73
N GLU A 120 2.88 -21.69 15.25
CA GLU A 120 2.22 -22.00 13.98
C GLU A 120 3.10 -21.64 12.79
N LEU A 121 3.16 -22.53 11.79
CA LEU A 121 3.94 -22.34 10.57
C LEU A 121 3.20 -21.49 9.53
N VAL A 122 2.46 -20.47 9.97
CA VAL A 122 1.58 -19.64 9.12
C VAL A 122 2.32 -18.98 7.95
N TRP A 123 3.62 -18.69 8.11
CA TRP A 123 4.48 -18.11 7.06
C TRP A 123 4.95 -19.15 6.03
N HIS A 124 4.81 -20.44 6.28
CA HIS A 124 5.38 -21.49 5.44
C HIS A 124 4.38 -21.96 4.35
N PRO A 125 4.73 -21.90 3.05
CA PRO A 125 3.81 -22.28 1.96
C PRO A 125 3.28 -23.71 2.01
N ASN A 126 4.10 -24.70 2.38
CA ASN A 126 3.64 -26.08 2.60
C ASN A 126 2.55 -26.21 3.69
N TYR A 127 2.48 -25.29 4.65
CA TYR A 127 1.43 -25.28 5.66
C TYR A 127 0.16 -24.66 5.07
N TYR A 128 0.24 -23.41 4.62
CA TYR A 128 -0.94 -22.69 4.16
C TYR A 128 -1.49 -23.13 2.79
N MET A 129 -0.79 -24.01 2.05
CA MET A 129 -1.34 -24.58 0.81
C MET A 129 -2.52 -25.54 1.04
N ASN A 130 -2.64 -26.05 2.27
CA ASN A 130 -3.67 -27.00 2.71
C ASN A 130 -4.42 -26.52 3.96
N ILE A 131 -4.28 -25.24 4.35
CA ILE A 131 -4.89 -24.75 5.58
C ILE A 131 -6.41 -24.86 5.53
N SER A 132 -6.96 -25.41 6.60
CA SER A 132 -8.39 -25.63 6.78
C SER A 132 -9.10 -24.34 7.19
N GLN A 133 -10.43 -24.37 7.10
CA GLN A 133 -11.26 -23.27 7.55
C GLN A 133 -11.12 -23.03 9.06
N SER A 134 -11.09 -24.12 9.86
CA SER A 134 -10.91 -24.05 11.31
C SER A 134 -9.55 -23.50 11.72
N GLU A 135 -8.47 -23.85 10.99
CA GLU A 135 -7.14 -23.27 11.27
C GLU A 135 -7.12 -21.76 10.94
N MET A 136 -7.75 -21.33 9.83
CA MET A 136 -7.89 -19.91 9.51
C MET A 136 -8.66 -19.15 10.61
N GLU A 137 -9.77 -19.71 11.09
CA GLU A 137 -10.56 -19.13 12.18
C GLU A 137 -9.75 -19.04 13.48
N TYR A 138 -9.00 -20.09 13.81
CA TYR A 138 -8.13 -20.08 14.99
C TYR A 138 -7.02 -19.04 14.88
N ILE A 139 -6.24 -19.04 13.80
CA ILE A 139 -5.09 -18.15 13.60
C ILE A 139 -5.52 -16.68 13.60
N PHE A 140 -6.57 -16.36 12.83
CA PHE A 140 -7.05 -15.00 12.61
C PHE A 140 -8.23 -14.60 13.52
N ARG A 141 -8.45 -15.31 14.64
CA ARG A 141 -9.49 -14.93 15.62
C ARG A 141 -9.28 -13.51 16.13
N GLY A 142 -10.36 -12.75 16.21
CA GLY A 142 -10.35 -11.40 16.76
C GLY A 142 -10.30 -11.39 18.29
N ASP A 143 -10.24 -10.19 18.87
CA ASP A 143 -10.46 -9.99 20.31
C ASP A 143 -11.94 -10.24 20.67
N ASP A 144 -12.86 -9.88 19.77
CA ASP A 144 -14.29 -10.22 19.84
C ASP A 144 -14.55 -11.54 19.07
N PRO A 145 -15.02 -12.61 19.73
CA PRO A 145 -15.26 -13.91 19.10
C PRO A 145 -16.40 -13.89 18.06
N GLU A 146 -17.28 -12.88 18.08
CA GLU A 146 -18.35 -12.74 17.10
C GLU A 146 -17.88 -12.10 15.79
N ILE A 147 -16.70 -11.45 15.80
CA ILE A 147 -16.18 -10.69 14.67
C ILE A 147 -15.00 -11.44 14.06
N THR A 148 -15.20 -11.91 12.84
CA THR A 148 -14.17 -12.60 12.08
C THR A 148 -13.43 -11.64 11.15
N LEU A 149 -12.20 -11.99 10.80
CA LEU A 149 -11.45 -11.30 9.75
C LEU A 149 -12.31 -11.30 8.47
N PRO A 150 -12.56 -10.14 7.83
CA PRO A 150 -13.37 -10.08 6.62
C PRO A 150 -12.90 -11.06 5.54
N HIS A 151 -13.79 -11.59 4.72
CA HIS A 151 -13.45 -12.47 3.58
C HIS A 151 -12.52 -13.65 3.94
N LEU A 152 -12.67 -14.23 5.14
CA LEU A 152 -11.81 -15.29 5.64
C LEU A 152 -11.74 -16.50 4.71
N LYS A 153 -12.88 -16.87 4.11
CA LYS A 153 -12.98 -18.01 3.17
C LYS A 153 -12.21 -17.72 1.88
N GLU A 154 -12.34 -16.51 1.33
CA GLU A 154 -11.63 -16.08 0.13
C GLU A 154 -10.12 -16.02 0.39
N ARG A 155 -9.71 -15.45 1.54
CA ARG A 155 -8.31 -15.44 1.99
C ARG A 155 -7.71 -16.85 2.03
N ARG A 156 -8.46 -17.82 2.57
CA ARG A 156 -8.04 -19.23 2.60
C ARG A 156 -7.84 -19.81 1.20
N ILE A 157 -8.77 -19.53 0.28
CA ILE A 157 -8.67 -19.98 -1.12
C ILE A 157 -7.42 -19.39 -1.78
N VAL A 158 -7.18 -18.09 -1.58
CA VAL A 158 -5.99 -17.40 -2.10
C VAL A 158 -4.72 -18.02 -1.54
N LEU A 159 -4.61 -18.22 -0.21
CA LEU A 159 -3.46 -18.88 0.42
C LEU A 159 -3.20 -20.27 -0.15
N ASN A 160 -4.24 -21.09 -0.27
CA ASN A 160 -4.13 -22.42 -0.84
C ASN A 160 -3.55 -22.39 -2.27
N TYR A 161 -4.01 -21.44 -3.10
CA TYR A 161 -3.55 -21.29 -4.47
C TYR A 161 -2.10 -20.77 -4.56
N VAL A 162 -1.76 -19.72 -3.83
CA VAL A 162 -0.39 -19.18 -3.85
C VAL A 162 0.61 -20.18 -3.26
N GLY A 163 0.21 -20.95 -2.25
CA GLY A 163 1.03 -22.01 -1.66
C GLY A 163 1.34 -23.14 -2.64
N LYS A 164 0.33 -23.60 -3.40
CA LYS A 164 0.52 -24.57 -4.49
C LYS A 164 1.44 -24.04 -5.59
N THR A 165 1.29 -22.75 -5.93
CA THR A 165 2.16 -22.10 -6.93
C THR A 165 3.60 -22.01 -6.45
N LEU A 166 3.83 -21.64 -5.19
CA LEU A 166 5.16 -21.63 -4.56
C LEU A 166 5.77 -23.02 -4.49
N LYS A 167 4.98 -24.04 -4.15
CA LYS A 167 5.44 -25.44 -4.14
C LYS A 167 5.93 -25.87 -5.52
N LYS A 168 5.14 -25.60 -6.56
CA LYS A 168 5.42 -25.99 -7.94
C LYS A 168 6.59 -25.24 -8.56
N LYS A 169 6.64 -23.91 -8.41
CA LYS A 169 7.58 -23.03 -9.14
C LYS A 169 8.83 -22.63 -8.32
N TYR A 170 8.73 -22.62 -7.00
CA TYR A 170 9.72 -21.99 -6.12
C TYR A 170 10.13 -22.89 -4.95
N LYS A 171 10.01 -24.21 -5.11
CA LYS A 171 10.39 -25.22 -4.09
C LYS A 171 9.72 -25.00 -2.72
N GLY A 172 8.56 -24.36 -2.70
CA GLY A 172 7.77 -24.15 -1.49
C GLY A 172 8.22 -22.99 -0.60
N LEU A 173 8.98 -22.02 -1.12
CA LEU A 173 9.36 -20.79 -0.42
C LEU A 173 9.33 -19.59 -1.38
N PHE A 174 8.74 -18.48 -0.95
CA PHE A 174 8.77 -17.21 -1.69
C PHE A 174 10.17 -16.61 -1.74
N LEU A 175 11.04 -16.88 -0.75
CA LEU A 175 12.45 -16.50 -0.81
C LEU A 175 13.15 -17.00 -2.09
N ASN A 176 12.75 -18.15 -2.62
CA ASN A 176 13.28 -18.65 -3.89
C ASN A 176 12.76 -17.87 -5.11
N CYS A 177 11.56 -17.29 -5.03
CA CYS A 177 11.05 -16.35 -6.04
C CYS A 177 11.89 -15.07 -6.07
N ILE A 178 12.19 -14.50 -4.90
CA ILE A 178 13.08 -13.33 -4.75
C ILE A 178 14.45 -13.63 -5.34
N ARG A 179 15.06 -14.77 -4.99
CA ARG A 179 16.37 -15.18 -5.53
C ARG A 179 16.34 -15.37 -7.05
N ALA A 180 15.29 -16.00 -7.57
CA ALA A 180 15.13 -16.23 -9.01
C ALA A 180 14.94 -14.93 -9.81
N SER A 181 14.46 -13.84 -9.19
CA SER A 181 14.45 -12.52 -9.82
C SER A 181 15.84 -11.89 -9.92
N GLY A 182 16.87 -12.48 -9.29
CA GLY A 182 18.19 -11.87 -9.19
C GLY A 182 18.16 -10.57 -8.38
N TYR A 183 17.19 -10.43 -7.47
CA TYR A 183 16.90 -9.20 -6.74
C TYR A 183 16.60 -8.00 -7.66
N ASN A 184 16.16 -8.23 -8.91
CA ASN A 184 15.70 -7.17 -9.80
C ASN A 184 14.21 -6.88 -9.56
N ALA A 185 13.87 -5.62 -9.25
CA ALA A 185 12.50 -5.22 -8.92
C ALA A 185 11.51 -5.45 -10.07
N LYS A 186 11.87 -5.08 -11.31
CA LYS A 186 11.00 -5.25 -12.49
C LYS A 186 10.74 -6.72 -12.81
N LYS A 187 11.78 -7.55 -12.71
CA LYS A 187 11.67 -9.01 -12.89
C LYS A 187 10.82 -9.63 -11.79
N LEU A 188 11.02 -9.23 -10.52
CA LEU A 188 10.22 -9.71 -9.39
C LEU A 188 8.74 -9.31 -9.55
N MET A 189 8.46 -8.09 -9.97
CA MET A 189 7.09 -7.61 -10.25
C MET A 189 6.42 -8.45 -11.34
N THR A 190 7.13 -8.74 -12.43
CA THR A 190 6.63 -9.61 -13.50
C THR A 190 6.38 -11.03 -13.00
N MET A 191 7.29 -11.56 -12.17
CA MET A 191 7.15 -12.90 -11.59
C MET A 191 5.97 -12.99 -10.62
N LEU A 192 5.66 -11.93 -9.87
CA LEU A 192 4.50 -11.86 -8.98
C LEU A 192 3.18 -11.97 -9.75
N PHE A 193 3.14 -11.59 -11.02
CA PHE A 193 1.95 -11.75 -11.87
C PHE A 193 1.58 -13.24 -12.14
N ASN A 194 2.44 -14.19 -11.78
CA ASN A 194 2.12 -15.62 -11.77
C ASN A 194 1.15 -16.04 -10.66
N PHE A 195 0.86 -15.15 -9.72
CA PHE A 195 -0.11 -15.37 -8.65
C PHE A 195 -1.36 -14.55 -8.97
N ASP A 196 -2.51 -15.20 -9.10
CA ASP A 196 -3.76 -14.56 -9.54
C ASP A 196 -4.15 -13.36 -8.65
N SER A 197 -3.89 -13.43 -7.34
CA SER A 197 -4.13 -12.34 -6.38
C SER A 197 -3.19 -11.14 -6.52
N TYR A 198 -2.25 -11.17 -7.46
CA TYR A 198 -1.35 -10.06 -7.81
C TYR A 198 -1.62 -9.54 -9.24
N GLN A 199 -2.64 -10.08 -9.93
CA GLN A 199 -3.05 -9.65 -11.27
C GLN A 199 -3.97 -8.43 -11.19
N ASP A 200 -3.35 -7.28 -10.98
CA ASP A 200 -3.99 -5.96 -10.95
C ASP A 200 -3.98 -5.34 -12.35
N GLU A 201 -4.92 -5.78 -13.20
CA GLU A 201 -5.09 -5.37 -14.60
C GLU A 201 -6.55 -4.96 -14.88
N VAL A 202 -6.75 -3.83 -15.55
CA VAL A 202 -8.06 -3.33 -15.99
C VAL A 202 -7.97 -2.93 -17.46
N THR A 203 -9.06 -3.12 -18.21
CA THR A 203 -9.15 -2.65 -19.60
C THR A 203 -9.70 -1.24 -19.63
N TYR A 204 -8.92 -0.28 -20.13
CA TYR A 204 -9.26 1.13 -20.22
C TYR A 204 -9.24 1.58 -21.68
N TYR A 205 -10.41 1.88 -22.26
CA TYR A 205 -10.56 2.26 -23.67
C TYR A 205 -9.83 1.33 -24.67
N GLY A 206 -9.90 0.02 -24.44
CA GLY A 206 -9.28 -1.01 -25.28
C GLY A 206 -7.82 -1.33 -24.95
N GLU A 207 -7.18 -0.57 -24.06
CA GLU A 207 -5.81 -0.80 -23.60
C GLU A 207 -5.79 -1.51 -22.24
N LYS A 208 -4.83 -2.41 -22.04
CA LYS A 208 -4.64 -3.07 -20.74
C LYS A 208 -3.75 -2.22 -19.85
N ILE A 209 -4.33 -1.70 -18.76
CA ILE A 209 -3.61 -0.96 -17.72
C ILE A 209 -3.30 -1.89 -16.56
N ARG A 210 -2.03 -1.91 -16.14
CA ARG A 210 -1.57 -2.72 -15.00
C ARG A 210 -1.01 -1.81 -13.91
N LEU A 211 -1.70 -1.75 -12.77
CA LEU A 211 -1.29 -0.92 -11.65
C LEU A 211 -0.28 -1.63 -10.74
N TYR A 212 -0.30 -2.97 -10.71
CA TYR A 212 0.60 -3.80 -9.90
C TYR A 212 0.63 -3.43 -8.41
N THR A 213 -0.48 -2.96 -7.85
CA THR A 213 -0.53 -2.33 -6.53
C THR A 213 0.11 -3.19 -5.44
N LYS A 214 -0.43 -4.38 -5.21
CA LYS A 214 0.05 -5.31 -4.19
C LYS A 214 1.49 -5.76 -4.44
N ALA A 215 1.87 -5.93 -5.71
CA ALA A 215 3.23 -6.31 -6.08
C ALA A 215 4.24 -5.21 -5.77
N LYS A 216 3.92 -3.96 -6.13
CA LYS A 216 4.76 -2.80 -5.85
C LYS A 216 4.92 -2.58 -4.35
N ILE A 217 3.86 -2.73 -3.55
CA ILE A 217 3.92 -2.58 -2.09
C ILE A 217 4.77 -3.70 -1.47
N LEU A 218 4.56 -4.96 -1.87
CA LEU A 218 5.40 -6.07 -1.41
C LEU A 218 6.89 -5.82 -1.72
N ILE A 219 7.22 -5.39 -2.95
CA ILE A 219 8.60 -5.08 -3.34
C ILE A 219 9.16 -3.92 -2.52
N SER A 220 8.35 -2.90 -2.22
CA SER A 220 8.73 -1.79 -1.37
C SER A 220 9.15 -2.27 0.03
N ASP A 221 8.35 -3.12 0.67
CA ASP A 221 8.69 -3.69 1.98
C ASP A 221 9.93 -4.59 1.92
N LEU A 222 10.05 -5.42 0.87
CA LEU A 222 11.17 -6.34 0.72
C LEU A 222 12.52 -5.62 0.63
N ARG A 223 12.57 -4.36 0.15
CA ARG A 223 13.81 -3.57 0.09
C ARG A 223 14.42 -3.28 1.46
N ALA A 224 13.61 -3.31 2.52
CA ALA A 224 14.12 -3.17 3.88
C ALA A 224 14.91 -4.41 4.35
N TYR A 225 14.72 -5.57 3.69
CA TYR A 225 15.28 -6.87 4.08
C TYR A 225 16.25 -7.45 3.04
N PHE A 226 16.13 -7.04 1.77
CA PHE A 226 16.86 -7.62 0.65
C PHE A 226 17.42 -6.52 -0.27
N PRO A 227 18.58 -6.76 -0.92
CA PRO A 227 19.22 -5.79 -1.82
C PRO A 227 18.52 -5.73 -3.19
N ILE A 228 17.22 -5.41 -3.19
CA ILE A 228 16.40 -5.35 -4.41
C ILE A 228 16.65 -4.03 -5.14
N SER A 229 16.88 -4.09 -6.47
CA SER A 229 17.21 -2.92 -7.29
C SER A 229 16.17 -1.80 -7.21
N GLN A 230 16.64 -0.56 -7.33
CA GLN A 230 15.82 0.64 -7.23
C GLN A 230 15.23 1.11 -8.57
N GLU A 231 15.46 0.38 -9.68
CA GLU A 231 15.07 0.78 -11.05
C GLU A 231 13.67 1.41 -11.10
N LEU A 232 13.65 2.71 -11.46
CA LEU A 232 12.54 3.66 -11.63
C LEU A 232 11.17 3.01 -11.54
N GLN A 233 10.74 2.70 -10.32
CA GLN A 233 9.33 2.42 -10.07
C GLN A 233 8.65 3.76 -9.80
N PRO A 234 7.51 4.05 -10.45
CA PRO A 234 6.70 5.19 -10.07
C PRO A 234 6.34 5.08 -8.58
N VAL A 235 6.07 6.23 -7.96
CA VAL A 235 5.59 6.30 -6.58
C VAL A 235 4.48 5.28 -6.41
N THR A 236 4.71 4.35 -5.49
CA THR A 236 3.73 3.34 -5.11
C THR A 236 3.04 3.85 -3.86
N SER A 237 1.71 3.84 -3.87
CA SER A 237 0.94 4.29 -2.73
C SER A 237 0.18 3.13 -2.08
N THR A 238 0.39 2.96 -0.77
CA THR A 238 -0.32 2.01 0.11
C THR A 238 -1.81 2.34 0.24
N LEU A 239 -2.23 3.55 -0.14
CA LEU A 239 -3.63 3.99 -0.14
C LEU A 239 -4.57 3.11 -0.98
N LEU A 240 -4.02 2.36 -1.93
CA LEU A 240 -4.82 1.50 -2.80
C LEU A 240 -5.25 0.17 -2.17
N VAL A 241 -4.59 -0.23 -1.07
CA VAL A 241 -4.97 -1.43 -0.30
C VAL A 241 -5.80 -1.04 0.91
N ASP A 242 -5.55 0.17 1.42
CA ASP A 242 -6.27 0.76 2.53
C ASP A 242 -7.27 1.81 2.04
N TYR A 243 -8.47 1.34 1.70
CA TYR A 243 -9.58 2.15 1.20
C TYR A 243 -9.96 3.33 2.11
N CYS A 244 -9.55 3.33 3.38
CA CYS A 244 -9.80 4.41 4.31
C CYS A 244 -8.79 5.55 4.15
N ALA A 245 -7.55 5.25 3.76
CA ALA A 245 -6.48 6.24 3.67
C ALA A 245 -6.73 7.36 2.62
N PRO A 246 -7.44 7.12 1.49
CA PRO A 246 -7.94 8.19 0.62
C PRO A 246 -8.86 9.23 1.29
N GLN A 247 -9.46 8.93 2.45
CA GLN A 247 -10.25 9.92 3.21
C GLN A 247 -9.39 11.13 3.62
N VAL A 248 -8.09 10.93 3.83
CA VAL A 248 -7.16 12.03 4.16
C VAL A 248 -7.01 12.98 2.97
N LEU A 249 -6.87 12.45 1.76
CA LEU A 249 -6.81 13.27 0.54
C LEU A 249 -8.08 14.11 0.37
N LEU A 250 -9.26 13.54 0.65
CA LEU A 250 -10.54 14.24 0.63
C LEU A 250 -10.66 15.28 1.74
N HIS A 251 -10.23 14.93 2.96
CA HIS A 251 -10.28 15.81 4.12
C HIS A 251 -9.50 17.11 3.89
N PHE A 252 -8.27 16.98 3.38
CA PHE A 252 -7.45 18.13 3.00
C PHE A 252 -7.87 18.77 1.67
N LYS A 253 -8.91 18.22 1.01
CA LYS A 253 -9.42 18.63 -0.30
C LYS A 253 -8.37 18.50 -1.40
N ALA A 254 -7.29 17.73 -1.20
CA ALA A 254 -6.29 17.44 -2.23
C ALA A 254 -6.92 16.71 -3.43
N ILE A 255 -8.00 15.97 -3.18
CA ILE A 255 -8.91 15.46 -4.20
C ILE A 255 -10.35 15.87 -3.91
N ARG A 256 -11.17 15.97 -4.96
CA ARG A 256 -12.62 16.19 -4.90
C ARG A 256 -13.33 15.32 -5.90
N TYR A 257 -14.54 14.89 -5.59
CA TYR A 257 -15.37 14.08 -6.48
C TYR A 257 -16.53 14.90 -7.04
N THR A 258 -16.96 14.56 -8.26
CA THR A 258 -18.24 15.04 -8.79
C THR A 258 -19.42 14.52 -7.99
N GLN A 259 -20.59 15.11 -8.17
CA GLN A 259 -21.82 14.61 -7.54
C GLN A 259 -22.13 13.18 -8.00
N TYR A 260 -21.90 12.87 -9.27
CA TYR A 260 -22.08 11.53 -9.83
C TYR A 260 -21.23 10.48 -9.09
N LEU A 261 -19.93 10.71 -8.98
CA LEU A 261 -19.03 9.75 -8.33
C LEU A 261 -19.30 9.62 -6.83
N ASN A 262 -19.67 10.71 -6.15
CA ASN A 262 -20.11 10.65 -4.75
C ASN A 262 -21.34 9.75 -4.57
N LEU A 263 -22.30 9.79 -5.49
CA LEU A 263 -23.47 8.91 -5.45
C LEU A 263 -23.08 7.44 -5.64
N LEU A 264 -22.21 7.14 -6.62
CA LEU A 264 -21.73 5.77 -6.85
C LEU A 264 -21.05 5.17 -5.61
N ILE A 265 -20.15 5.95 -4.98
CA ILE A 265 -19.44 5.55 -3.77
C ILE A 265 -20.42 5.32 -2.61
N ARG A 266 -21.34 6.27 -2.38
CA ARG A 266 -22.31 6.18 -1.28
C ARG A 266 -23.23 4.98 -1.43
N ASP A 267 -23.70 4.73 -2.64
CA ASP A 267 -24.64 3.67 -2.95
C ASP A 267 -23.93 2.29 -3.03
N GLY A 268 -22.59 2.27 -3.05
CA GLY A 268 -21.77 1.06 -3.04
C GLY A 268 -21.85 0.29 -4.36
N THR A 269 -21.91 1.02 -5.47
CA THR A 269 -22.17 0.47 -6.82
C THR A 269 -20.92 0.39 -7.70
N LEU A 270 -19.75 0.76 -7.16
CA LEU A 270 -18.47 0.58 -7.84
C LEU A 270 -18.00 -0.86 -7.73
N HIS A 271 -17.59 -1.44 -8.86
CA HIS A 271 -17.07 -2.79 -8.97
C HIS A 271 -15.64 -2.79 -9.51
N VAL A 272 -14.95 -3.90 -9.27
CA VAL A 272 -13.63 -4.14 -9.87
C VAL A 272 -13.74 -4.11 -11.38
N GLY A 273 -12.91 -3.28 -12.02
CA GLY A 273 -12.85 -3.16 -13.48
C GLY A 273 -13.74 -2.08 -14.07
N ASP A 274 -14.58 -1.41 -13.26
CA ASP A 274 -15.28 -0.20 -13.68
C ASP A 274 -14.26 0.90 -14.01
N ILE A 275 -14.58 1.74 -15.00
CA ILE A 275 -13.70 2.84 -15.41
C ILE A 275 -13.53 3.83 -14.27
N GLU A 276 -14.62 4.16 -13.58
CA GLU A 276 -14.64 5.06 -12.42
C GLU A 276 -13.75 4.54 -11.28
N GLU A 277 -13.73 3.22 -11.08
CA GLU A 277 -12.88 2.57 -10.06
C GLU A 277 -11.40 2.68 -10.39
N LEU A 278 -11.04 2.42 -11.65
CA LEU A 278 -9.67 2.58 -12.13
C LEU A 278 -9.22 4.06 -12.06
N GLU A 279 -10.08 4.98 -12.49
CA GLU A 279 -9.80 6.41 -12.47
C GLU A 279 -9.59 6.93 -11.05
N LEU A 280 -10.41 6.49 -10.09
CA LEU A 280 -10.22 6.77 -8.66
C LEU A 280 -8.83 6.34 -8.19
N ARG A 281 -8.45 5.09 -8.44
CA ARG A 281 -7.16 4.53 -7.99
C ARG A 281 -5.97 5.23 -8.64
N CYS A 282 -6.03 5.50 -9.94
CA CYS A 282 -5.01 6.29 -10.63
C CYS A 282 -4.89 7.70 -10.05
N CYS A 283 -6.01 8.36 -9.73
CA CYS A 283 -6.02 9.68 -9.12
C CYS A 283 -5.45 9.69 -7.71
N TYR A 284 -5.65 8.65 -6.90
CA TYR A 284 -5.01 8.56 -5.58
C TYR A 284 -3.49 8.48 -5.69
N ILE A 285 -2.98 7.61 -6.57
CA ILE A 285 -1.52 7.51 -6.80
C ILE A 285 -0.99 8.86 -7.29
N TYR A 286 -1.66 9.46 -8.27
CA TYR A 286 -1.19 10.70 -8.86
C TYR A 286 -1.28 11.87 -7.85
N ALA A 287 -2.35 11.97 -7.06
CA ALA A 287 -2.45 12.99 -6.01
C ALA A 287 -1.31 12.88 -5.00
N VAL A 288 -0.94 11.66 -4.57
CA VAL A 288 0.22 11.44 -3.70
C VAL A 288 1.52 11.86 -4.39
N GLN A 289 1.68 11.60 -5.68
CA GLN A 289 2.84 12.08 -6.44
C GLN A 289 2.95 13.60 -6.42
N VAL A 290 1.85 14.31 -6.68
CA VAL A 290 1.82 15.78 -6.65
C VAL A 290 2.08 16.32 -5.23
N VAL A 291 1.54 15.67 -4.20
CA VAL A 291 1.87 16.01 -2.78
C VAL A 291 3.36 15.82 -2.51
N CYS A 292 3.97 14.72 -2.96
CA CYS A 292 5.41 14.49 -2.79
C CYS A 292 6.25 15.58 -3.48
N GLU A 293 5.85 16.03 -4.67
CA GLU A 293 6.51 17.12 -5.40
C GLU A 293 6.40 18.44 -4.64
N GLU A 294 5.21 18.77 -4.13
CA GLU A 294 5.01 20.00 -3.37
C GLU A 294 5.78 19.98 -2.03
N VAL A 295 5.83 18.83 -1.33
CA VAL A 295 6.66 18.69 -0.12
C VAL A 295 8.14 18.87 -0.44
N ARG A 296 8.65 18.27 -1.53
CA ARG A 296 10.04 18.48 -1.96
C ARG A 296 10.34 19.95 -2.21
N LYS A 297 9.42 20.66 -2.85
CA LYS A 297 9.55 22.10 -3.13
C LYS A 297 9.59 22.91 -1.84
N MET A 298 8.66 22.67 -0.90
CA MET A 298 8.64 23.35 0.39
C MET A 298 9.93 23.07 1.20
N CYS A 299 10.39 21.82 1.25
CA CYS A 299 11.66 21.47 1.88
C CYS A 299 12.88 22.07 1.14
N ALA A 300 12.79 22.29 -0.16
CA ALA A 300 13.86 22.90 -0.94
C ALA A 300 14.17 24.32 -0.46
N GLU A 301 13.13 25.06 -0.08
CA GLU A 301 13.18 26.45 0.38
C GLU A 301 13.55 26.59 1.87
N TYR A 302 13.60 25.48 2.62
CA TYR A 302 13.90 25.49 4.05
C TYR A 302 15.38 25.74 4.35
N VAL A 303 15.66 26.73 5.21
CA VAL A 303 17.01 27.11 5.65
C VAL A 303 17.37 26.36 6.93
N GLY A 304 18.57 25.78 7.01
CA GLY A 304 19.04 25.03 8.19
C GLY A 304 18.70 23.55 8.17
N ARG A 305 18.85 22.88 7.01
CA ARG A 305 18.56 21.45 6.88
C ARG A 305 19.49 20.60 7.75
N SER A 306 18.90 19.64 8.46
CA SER A 306 19.63 18.57 9.14
C SER A 306 19.87 17.39 8.21
N THR A 307 20.86 16.55 8.54
CA THR A 307 21.12 15.28 7.83
C THR A 307 19.92 14.33 7.87
N VAL A 308 19.13 14.40 8.94
CA VAL A 308 17.89 13.65 9.10
C VAL A 308 16.83 14.13 8.10
N LEU A 309 16.66 15.45 7.96
CA LEU A 309 15.73 16.02 6.99
C LEU A 309 16.11 15.66 5.54
N ASP A 310 17.39 15.70 5.19
CA ASP A 310 17.85 15.24 3.86
C ASP A 310 17.55 13.75 3.62
N THR A 311 17.69 12.92 4.66
CA THR A 311 17.33 11.50 4.61
C THR A 311 15.82 11.32 4.35
N LEU A 312 14.96 12.08 5.04
CA LEU A 312 13.51 12.04 4.83
C LEU A 312 13.12 12.48 3.41
N ILE A 313 13.75 13.54 2.89
CA ILE A 313 13.53 14.03 1.53
C ILE A 313 13.90 12.96 0.50
N SER A 314 14.99 12.21 0.71
CA SER A 314 15.37 11.10 -0.18
C SER A 314 14.36 9.94 -0.20
N HIS A 315 13.51 9.83 0.82
CA HIS A 315 12.46 8.81 0.96
C HIS A 315 11.04 9.41 0.97
N ILE A 316 10.85 10.58 0.36
CA ILE A 316 9.64 11.37 0.57
C ILE A 316 8.33 10.65 0.23
N SER A 317 8.33 9.77 -0.78
CA SER A 317 7.16 8.97 -1.12
C SER A 317 6.71 8.09 0.05
N THR A 318 7.67 7.47 0.73
CA THR A 318 7.43 6.64 1.91
C THR A 318 6.93 7.49 3.07
N VAL A 319 7.52 8.67 3.26
CA VAL A 319 7.12 9.61 4.33
C VAL A 319 5.68 10.08 4.14
N VAL A 320 5.31 10.52 2.93
CA VAL A 320 3.95 10.98 2.61
C VAL A 320 2.94 9.84 2.79
N ASP A 321 3.23 8.66 2.25
CA ASP A 321 2.36 7.49 2.40
C ASP A 321 2.11 7.12 3.86
N ASN A 322 3.19 7.04 4.66
CA ASN A 322 3.08 6.70 6.07
C ASN A 322 2.39 7.81 6.85
N PHE A 323 2.64 9.09 6.54
CA PHE A 323 1.89 10.20 7.13
C PHE A 323 0.39 10.04 6.88
N ILE A 324 -0.03 9.79 5.64
CA ILE A 324 -1.45 9.63 5.31
C ILE A 324 -2.05 8.43 6.06
N PHE A 325 -1.36 7.29 6.08
CA PHE A 325 -1.79 6.10 6.82
C PHE A 325 -1.94 6.39 8.33
N HIS A 326 -0.94 7.01 8.95
CA HIS A 326 -0.98 7.37 10.37
C HIS A 326 -2.04 8.43 10.68
N TYR A 327 -2.23 9.42 9.81
CA TYR A 327 -3.26 10.45 9.95
C TYR A 327 -4.64 9.82 9.96
N GLN A 328 -4.92 8.90 9.03
CA GLN A 328 -6.18 8.18 8.97
C GLN A 328 -6.48 7.44 10.29
N LEU A 329 -5.49 6.73 10.83
CA LEU A 329 -5.65 5.95 12.06
C LEU A 329 -5.88 6.83 13.30
N THR A 330 -5.15 7.95 13.40
CA THR A 330 -5.21 8.84 14.57
C THR A 330 -6.41 9.79 14.55
N HIS A 331 -7.01 10.02 13.39
CA HIS A 331 -8.15 10.93 13.19
C HIS A 331 -9.39 10.21 12.65
N SER A 332 -9.50 8.89 12.84
CA SER A 332 -10.55 8.05 12.26
C SER A 332 -11.96 8.56 12.58
N ASP A 333 -12.19 9.04 13.81
CA ASP A 333 -13.50 9.54 14.25
C ASP A 333 -13.90 10.81 13.49
N GLY A 334 -12.94 11.71 13.25
CA GLY A 334 -13.15 12.94 12.47
C GLY A 334 -13.33 12.67 10.97
N LEU A 335 -12.77 11.57 10.47
CA LEU A 335 -12.86 11.15 9.06
C LEU A 335 -14.08 10.26 8.77
N SER A 336 -14.83 9.86 9.80
CA SER A 336 -15.99 8.95 9.66
C SER A 336 -17.08 9.44 8.70
N THR A 337 -17.18 10.76 8.49
CA THR A 337 -18.14 11.39 7.56
C THR A 337 -17.62 11.52 6.13
N VAL A 338 -16.33 11.30 5.92
CA VAL A 338 -15.69 11.38 4.60
C VAL A 338 -15.97 10.09 3.84
N PRO A 339 -16.50 10.15 2.60
CA PRO A 339 -16.79 8.94 1.83
C PRO A 339 -15.50 8.16 1.56
N PHE A 340 -15.56 6.85 1.75
CA PHE A 340 -14.50 5.95 1.30
C PHE A 340 -15.09 4.96 0.28
N HIS A 341 -14.39 4.79 -0.83
CA HIS A 341 -14.76 3.82 -1.85
C HIS A 341 -14.39 2.43 -1.33
N TYR A 342 -15.34 1.49 -1.29
CA TYR A 342 -15.06 0.11 -0.89
C TYR A 342 -15.34 -0.82 -2.05
N VAL A 343 -14.29 -1.45 -2.57
CA VAL A 343 -14.39 -2.45 -3.63
C VAL A 343 -13.82 -3.75 -3.11
N LYS A 344 -14.63 -4.82 -3.11
CA LYS A 344 -14.19 -6.14 -2.67
C LYS A 344 -13.34 -6.78 -3.75
N THR A 345 -12.04 -6.94 -3.50
CA THR A 345 -11.10 -7.59 -4.41
C THR A 345 -9.98 -8.28 -3.65
N ALA A 346 -9.41 -9.34 -4.23
CA ALA A 346 -8.19 -9.97 -3.73
C ALA A 346 -6.95 -9.56 -4.54
N ASN A 347 -7.10 -8.73 -5.57
CA ASN A 347 -6.05 -8.46 -6.56
C ASN A 347 -5.18 -7.23 -6.23
N TYR A 348 -5.66 -6.36 -5.33
CA TYR A 348 -4.91 -5.21 -4.83
C TYR A 348 -5.15 -5.03 -3.34
#